data_AF-A0A7W4A5Q4-F1
#
_entry.id   AF-A0A7W4A5Q4-F1
#
_cell.length_a   1.000
_cell.length_b   1.000
_cell.length_c   1.000
_cell.angle_alpha   90.00
_cell.angle_beta   90.00
_cell.angle_gamma   90.00
#
_symmetry.space_group_name_H-M   'P 1'
#
loop_
_entity.id
_entity.type
_entity.pdbx_description
1 polymer ?
#
loop_
_entity_poly.entity_id
_entity_poly.type
_entity_poly.pdbx_seq_one_letter_code
_entity_poly.pdbx_strand_id
1 'polypeptide(L)'
;MKEFDKLLGIAKRKAIFDETSTWSNGAETYLAEIKNEVDEVIEEIPKSRKCYLEDELGDILWDYLNILTALEKEVGIDTKAVLARACRKYEERVSGIETGNKWADIKEKQKIDLAVEHNSK
;
A
#
# COMPACT_ATOMS: atom_id res chain seq x y z
N MET A 1 5.86 -9.68 9.47
CA MET A 1 5.74 -10.95 8.72
C MET A 1 7.06 -11.12 7.99
N LYS A 2 7.77 -12.23 8.21
CA LYS A 2 9.13 -12.41 7.66
C LYS A 2 9.17 -12.29 6.13
N GLU A 3 8.11 -12.78 5.49
CA GLU A 3 7.93 -12.80 4.05
C GLU A 3 7.70 -11.39 3.49
N PHE A 4 6.91 -10.57 4.19
CA PHE A 4 6.68 -9.18 3.82
C PHE A 4 7.98 -8.35 3.88
N ASP A 5 8.74 -8.48 4.97
CA ASP A 5 10.02 -7.78 5.11
C ASP A 5 11.03 -8.23 4.03
N LYS A 6 11.02 -9.52 3.69
CA LYS A 6 11.81 -10.06 2.58
C LYS A 6 11.38 -9.44 1.25
N LEU A 7 10.08 -9.36 0.96
CA LEU A 7 9.56 -8.81 -0.29
C LEU A 7 9.87 -7.31 -0.42
N LEU A 8 9.70 -6.53 0.65
CA LEU A 8 10.12 -5.13 0.69
C LEU A 8 11.63 -4.99 0.42
N GLY A 9 12.45 -5.89 0.98
CA GLY A 9 13.88 -5.95 0.67
C GLY A 9 14.19 -6.27 -0.80
N ILE A 10 13.35 -7.06 -1.48
CA ILE A 10 13.45 -7.31 -2.92
C ILE A 10 13.09 -6.03 -3.71
N ALA A 11 11.99 -5.37 -3.38
CA ALA A 11 11.56 -4.11 -4.00
C ALA A 11 12.64 -3.01 -3.87
N LYS A 12 13.23 -2.86 -2.68
CA LYS A 12 14.34 -1.91 -2.45
C LYS A 12 15.57 -2.20 -3.32
N ARG A 13 15.89 -3.48 -3.56
CA ARG A 13 16.98 -3.84 -4.49
C ARG A 13 16.59 -3.57 -5.94
N LYS A 14 15.34 -3.85 -6.33
CA LYS A 14 14.82 -3.59 -7.67
C LYS A 14 14.83 -2.10 -8.01
N ALA A 15 14.45 -1.25 -7.07
CA ALA A 15 14.46 0.21 -7.25
C ALA A 15 15.84 0.77 -7.63
N ILE A 16 16.95 0.13 -7.21
CA ILE A 16 18.32 0.52 -7.62
C ILE A 16 18.52 0.30 -9.14
N PHE A 17 17.97 -0.78 -9.70
CA PHE A 17 18.08 -1.05 -11.13
C PHE A 17 17.21 -0.11 -11.96
N ASP A 18 16.07 0.28 -11.40
CA ASP A 18 15.11 1.20 -12.05
C ASP A 18 15.68 2.59 -12.28
N GLU A 19 16.67 3.01 -11.48
CA GLU A 19 17.36 4.28 -11.68
C GLU A 19 18.08 4.39 -13.02
N THR A 20 18.48 3.24 -13.57
CA THR A 20 19.21 3.14 -14.84
C THR A 20 18.36 2.58 -15.98
N SER A 21 17.11 2.23 -15.68
CA SER A 21 16.22 1.55 -16.61
C SER A 21 15.39 2.55 -17.41
N THR A 22 15.20 2.28 -18.70
CA THR A 22 14.26 3.04 -19.54
C THR A 22 12.82 2.55 -19.41
N TRP A 23 12.58 1.46 -18.68
CA TRP A 23 11.25 0.86 -18.50
C TRP A 23 10.40 1.62 -17.48
N SER A 24 11.00 2.13 -16.40
CA SER A 24 10.29 2.68 -15.26
C SER A 24 10.35 4.20 -15.21
N ASN A 25 9.20 4.85 -15.07
CA ASN A 25 9.06 6.25 -14.71
C ASN A 25 8.67 6.38 -13.23
N GLY A 26 9.49 5.79 -12.34
CA GLY A 26 9.28 5.89 -10.90
C GLY A 26 7.93 5.33 -10.43
N ALA A 27 7.29 6.01 -9.47
CA ALA A 27 6.02 5.58 -8.88
C ALA A 27 4.87 5.51 -9.90
N GLU A 28 4.90 6.32 -10.96
CA GLU A 28 3.83 6.37 -11.96
C GLU A 28 3.67 5.03 -12.70
N THR A 29 4.78 4.38 -13.06
CA THR A 29 4.75 3.05 -13.69
C THR A 29 3.99 2.05 -12.82
N TYR A 30 4.38 1.93 -11.55
CA TYR A 30 3.76 0.97 -10.64
C TYR A 30 2.31 1.34 -10.26
N LEU A 31 1.95 2.62 -10.28
CA LEU A 31 0.56 3.06 -10.12
C LEU A 31 -0.32 2.72 -11.32
N ALA A 32 0.26 2.57 -12.52
CA ALA A 32 -0.44 2.04 -13.68
C ALA A 32 -0.56 0.52 -13.61
N GLU A 33 0.54 -0.18 -13.32
CA GLU A 33 0.56 -1.65 -13.20
C GLU A 33 -0.43 -2.14 -12.12
N ILE A 34 -0.47 -1.51 -10.94
CA ILE A 34 -1.39 -1.95 -9.88
C ILE A 34 -2.87 -1.88 -10.28
N LYS A 35 -3.24 -1.08 -11.29
CA LYS A 35 -4.60 -1.08 -11.83
C LYS A 35 -4.84 -2.30 -12.71
N ASN A 36 -3.86 -2.65 -13.54
CA ASN A 36 -3.89 -3.88 -14.35
C ASN A 36 -4.01 -5.10 -13.41
N GLU A 37 -3.20 -5.17 -12.35
CA GLU A 37 -3.24 -6.29 -11.40
C GLU A 37 -4.57 -6.41 -10.65
N VAL A 38 -5.24 -5.28 -10.38
CA VAL A 38 -6.60 -5.29 -9.84
C VAL A 38 -7.60 -5.88 -10.84
N ASP A 39 -7.47 -5.56 -12.13
CA ASP A 39 -8.32 -6.14 -13.18
C ASP A 39 -8.05 -7.65 -13.33
N GLU A 40 -6.80 -8.11 -13.22
CA GLU A 40 -6.43 -9.53 -13.24
C GLU A 40 -7.02 -10.31 -12.05
N VAL A 41 -6.94 -9.75 -10.83
CA VAL A 41 -7.62 -10.31 -9.64
C VAL A 41 -9.12 -10.43 -9.88
N ILE A 42 -9.76 -9.41 -10.44
CA ILE A 42 -11.21 -9.42 -10.74
C ILE A 42 -11.53 -10.53 -11.75
N GLU A 43 -10.67 -10.73 -12.75
CA GLU A 43 -10.81 -11.78 -13.76
C GLU A 43 -10.66 -13.19 -13.16
N GLU A 44 -9.75 -13.37 -12.18
CA GLU A 44 -9.46 -14.67 -11.57
C GLU A 44 -10.50 -15.15 -10.55
N ILE A 45 -11.15 -14.23 -9.82
CA ILE A 45 -12.18 -14.57 -8.81
C ILE A 45 -13.23 -15.59 -9.33
N PRO A 46 -13.90 -15.38 -10.48
CA PRO A 46 -14.92 -16.32 -10.95
C PRO A 46 -14.36 -17.66 -11.45
N LYS A 47 -13.06 -17.74 -11.76
CA LYS A 47 -12.45 -18.94 -12.36
C LYS A 47 -12.13 -20.02 -11.34
N SER A 48 -12.22 -19.73 -10.03
CA SER A 48 -11.95 -20.68 -8.94
C SER A 48 -10.54 -21.32 -8.99
N ARG A 49 -9.57 -20.62 -9.59
CA ARG A 49 -8.18 -21.07 -9.74
C ARG A 49 -7.30 -20.46 -8.66
N LYS A 50 -7.38 -21.01 -7.44
CA LYS A 50 -6.76 -20.43 -6.23
C LYS A 50 -5.30 -20.01 -6.39
N CYS A 51 -4.47 -20.82 -7.03
CA CYS A 51 -3.05 -20.49 -7.19
C CYS A 51 -2.81 -19.30 -8.13
N TYR A 52 -3.67 -19.08 -9.12
CA TYR A 52 -3.57 -17.91 -10.00
C TYR A 52 -4.06 -16.66 -9.25
N LEU A 53 -5.17 -16.77 -8.52
CA LEU A 53 -5.64 -15.67 -7.66
C LEU A 53 -4.60 -15.28 -6.59
N GLU A 54 -3.86 -16.24 -6.05
CA GLU A 54 -2.76 -15.98 -5.11
C GLU A 54 -1.57 -15.26 -5.79
N ASP A 55 -1.32 -15.52 -7.08
CA ASP A 55 -0.29 -14.87 -7.90
C ASP A 55 -0.66 -13.40 -8.16
N GLU A 56 -1.87 -13.12 -8.67
CA GLU A 56 -2.29 -11.74 -8.99
C GLU A 56 -2.41 -10.87 -7.72
N LEU A 57 -2.82 -11.46 -6.59
CA LEU A 57 -2.78 -10.77 -5.29
C LEU A 57 -1.34 -10.48 -4.84
N GLY A 58 -0.40 -11.33 -5.21
CA GLY A 58 1.03 -11.13 -5.03
C GLY A 58 1.54 -9.96 -5.87
N ASP A 59 1.05 -9.80 -7.10
CA ASP A 59 1.45 -8.72 -7.99
C ASP A 59 0.90 -7.35 -7.54
N ILE A 60 -0.34 -7.28 -7.02
CA ILE A 60 -0.83 -6.08 -6.30
C ILE A 60 0.10 -5.70 -5.15
N LEU A 61 0.53 -6.68 -4.35
CA LEU A 61 1.42 -6.43 -3.22
C LEU A 61 2.81 -5.95 -3.71
N TRP A 62 3.32 -6.57 -4.76
CA TRP A 62 4.59 -6.21 -5.39
C TRP A 62 4.57 -4.75 -5.87
N ASP A 63 3.55 -4.36 -6.63
CA ASP A 63 3.44 -3.00 -7.14
C ASP A 63 3.31 -1.98 -6.02
N TYR A 64 2.52 -2.26 -5.00
CA TYR A 64 2.40 -1.36 -3.86
C TYR A 64 3.75 -1.14 -3.13
N LEU A 65 4.56 -2.19 -2.98
CA LEU A 65 5.90 -2.06 -2.37
C LEU A 65 6.87 -1.26 -3.24
N ASN A 66 6.78 -1.38 -4.56
CA ASN A 66 7.57 -0.55 -5.47
C ASN A 66 7.09 0.90 -5.45
N ILE A 67 5.77 1.17 -5.39
CA ILE A 67 5.22 2.52 -5.19
C ILE A 67 5.77 3.15 -3.91
N LEU A 68 5.76 2.42 -2.79
CA LEU A 68 6.30 2.92 -1.52
C LEU A 68 7.79 3.27 -1.64
N THR A 69 8.57 2.39 -2.28
CA THR A 69 10.01 2.59 -2.47
C THR A 69 10.30 3.77 -3.39
N ALA A 70 9.54 3.92 -4.47
CA ALA A 70 9.69 5.03 -5.41
C ALA A 70 9.31 6.37 -4.77
N LEU A 71 8.16 6.45 -4.09
CA LEU A 71 7.72 7.68 -3.40
C LEU A 71 8.61 8.05 -2.22
N GLU A 72 9.20 7.07 -1.51
CA GLU A 72 10.21 7.33 -0.47
C GLU A 72 11.40 8.11 -1.05
N LYS A 73 11.79 7.80 -2.29
CA LYS A 73 12.86 8.51 -3.00
C LYS A 73 12.40 9.83 -3.63
N GLU A 74 11.26 9.83 -4.31
CA GLU A 74 10.79 10.96 -5.12
C GLU A 74 10.30 12.14 -4.28
N VAL A 75 9.55 11.84 -3.20
CA VAL A 75 8.85 12.86 -2.40
C VAL A 75 9.11 12.74 -0.90
N GLY A 76 9.96 11.78 -0.49
CA GLY A 76 10.42 11.67 0.89
C GLY A 76 9.40 11.12 1.88
N ILE A 77 8.45 10.28 1.45
CA ILE A 77 7.61 9.54 2.41
C ILE A 77 8.48 8.55 3.21
N ASP A 78 8.07 8.26 4.45
CA ASP A 78 8.66 7.16 5.22
C ASP A 78 7.77 5.92 5.10
N THR A 79 8.29 4.88 4.45
CA THR A 79 7.61 3.59 4.27
C THR A 79 7.13 3.00 5.61
N LYS A 80 7.94 3.09 6.66
CA LYS A 80 7.57 2.61 8.00
C LYS A 80 6.46 3.45 8.61
N ALA A 81 6.49 4.76 8.39
CA ALA A 81 5.43 5.65 8.84
C ALA A 81 4.09 5.36 8.15
N VAL A 82 4.09 5.00 6.86
CA VAL A 82 2.87 4.58 6.14
C VAL A 82 2.24 3.36 6.81
N LEU A 83 3.02 2.31 7.08
CA LEU A 83 2.52 1.10 7.73
C LEU A 83 2.04 1.37 9.16
N ALA A 84 2.82 2.12 9.95
CA ALA A 84 2.43 2.48 11.31
C ALA A 84 1.13 3.30 11.33
N ARG A 85 0.94 4.21 10.37
CA ARG A 85 -0.31 4.97 10.21
C ARG A 85 -1.47 4.07 9.83
N ALA A 86 -1.28 3.11 8.92
CA ALA A 86 -2.33 2.17 8.53
C ALA A 86 -2.79 1.31 9.73
N CYS A 87 -1.85 0.73 10.48
CA CYS A 87 -2.16 -0.06 11.67
C CYS A 87 -2.94 0.76 12.69
N ARG A 88 -2.44 1.95 13.09
CA ARG A 88 -3.16 2.82 14.04
C ARG A 88 -4.56 3.18 13.57
N LYS A 89 -4.68 3.59 12.29
CA LYS A 89 -5.95 4.04 11.69
C LYS A 89 -7.01 2.95 11.70
N TYR A 90 -6.63 1.73 11.34
CA TYR A 90 -7.58 0.62 11.25
C TYR A 90 -7.84 -0.04 12.61
N GLU A 91 -6.84 -0.10 13.50
CA GLU A 91 -7.04 -0.51 14.90
C GLU A 91 -8.09 0.39 15.56
N GLU A 92 -7.91 1.71 15.55
CA GLU A 92 -8.87 2.65 16.16
C GLU A 92 -10.29 2.49 15.60
N ARG A 93 -10.40 2.21 14.30
CA ARG A 93 -11.70 1.98 13.66
C ARG A 93 -12.36 0.68 14.09
N VAL A 94 -11.59 -0.41 14.13
CA VAL A 94 -12.11 -1.73 14.51
C VAL A 94 -12.47 -1.73 15.99
N SER A 95 -11.59 -1.27 16.88
CA SER A 95 -11.89 -1.16 18.32
C SER A 95 -13.07 -0.22 18.59
N GLY A 96 -13.23 0.83 17.79
CA GLY A 96 -14.39 1.71 17.88
C GLY A 96 -15.70 1.02 17.50
N ILE A 97 -15.72 0.21 16.44
CA ILE A 97 -16.89 -0.63 16.10
C ILE A 97 -17.21 -1.60 17.24
N GLU A 98 -16.20 -2.28 17.77
CA GLU A 98 -16.36 -3.26 18.87
C GLU A 98 -16.96 -2.64 20.13
N THR A 99 -16.78 -1.34 20.33
CA THR A 99 -17.31 -0.57 21.46
C THR A 99 -18.61 0.18 21.14
N GLY A 100 -19.21 -0.05 19.97
CA GLY A 100 -20.50 0.52 19.55
C GLY A 100 -20.42 1.91 18.91
N ASN A 101 -19.22 2.42 18.64
CA ASN A 101 -19.06 3.66 17.88
C ASN A 101 -19.32 3.43 16.39
N LYS A 102 -19.81 4.47 15.70
CA LYS A 102 -19.99 4.39 14.24
C LYS A 102 -18.66 4.59 13.53
N TRP A 103 -18.40 3.78 12.51
CA TRP A 103 -17.24 3.93 11.63
C TRP A 103 -17.11 5.34 11.04
N ALA A 104 -18.24 5.96 10.68
CA ALA A 104 -18.27 7.32 10.13
C ALA A 104 -17.74 8.36 11.13
N ASP A 105 -18.10 8.26 12.40
CA ASP A 105 -17.71 9.21 13.44
C ASP A 105 -16.20 9.12 13.72
N ILE A 106 -15.66 7.89 13.80
CA ILE A 106 -14.21 7.65 13.96
C ILE A 106 -13.44 8.19 12.75
N LYS A 107 -13.96 7.95 11.54
CA LYS A 107 -13.33 8.42 10.30
C LYS A 107 -13.32 9.94 10.23
N GLU A 108 -14.34 10.62 10.74
CA GLU A 108 -14.40 12.08 10.78
C GLU A 108 -13.38 12.66 11.77
N LYS A 109 -13.30 12.09 12.98
CA LYS A 109 -12.26 12.43 13.96
C LYS A 109 -10.85 12.28 13.35
N GLN A 110 -10.56 11.16 12.70
CA GLN A 110 -9.26 10.91 12.09
C GLN A 110 -8.89 11.92 10.98
N LYS A 111 -9.87 12.47 10.25
CA LYS A 111 -9.61 13.54 9.27
C LYS A 111 -9.21 14.84 9.97
N ILE A 112 -9.90 15.17 11.06
CA ILE A 112 -9.59 16.37 11.87
C ILE A 112 -8.18 16.23 12.45
N ASP A 113 -7.86 15.09 13.06
CA ASP A 113 -6.53 14.83 13.64
C ASP A 113 -5.41 14.94 12.59
N LEU A 114 -5.64 14.45 11.37
CA LEU A 114 -4.69 14.56 10.26
C LEU A 114 -4.49 16.01 9.80
N ALA A 115 -5.58 16.80 9.74
CA ALA A 115 -5.50 18.22 9.39
C ALA A 115 -4.75 19.02 10.46
N VAL A 116 -4.98 18.71 11.74
CA VAL A 116 -4.23 19.30 12.87
C VAL A 116 -2.75 18.96 12.77
N GLU A 117 -2.40 17.71 12.49
CA GLU A 117 -1.00 17.30 12.30
C GLU A 117 -0.34 18.08 11.15
N HIS A 118 -1.03 18.24 10.02
CA HIS A 118 -0.52 18.99 8.88
C HIS A 118 -0.25 20.47 9.23
N ASN A 119 -1.18 21.11 9.95
CA ASN A 119 -1.06 22.52 10.32
C ASN A 119 -0.07 22.79 11.46
N SER A 120 0.35 21.75 12.19
CA SER A 120 1.29 21.85 13.32
C SER A 120 2.75 21.66 12.91
N LYS A 121 3.02 21.44 11.61
CA LYS A 121 4.36 21.34 11.01
C LYS A 121 4.70 22.59 10.23
#